data_AF-A0A7C7LP09-F1
#
_entry.id   AF-A0A7C7LP09-F1
#
_cell.length_a   1.000
_cell.length_b   1.000
_cell.length_c   1.000
_cell.angle_alpha   90.00
_cell.angle_beta   90.00
_cell.angle_gamma   90.00
#
_symmetry.space_group_name_H-M   'P 1'
#
loop_
_entity.id
_entity.type
_entity.pdbx_description
1 polymer ?
#
loop_
_entity_poly.entity_id
_entity_poly.type
_entity_poly.pdbx_seq_one_letter_code
_entity_poly.pdbx_strand_id
1 'polypeptide(L)'
;KFITEGDEGDCVYLLLDGIVEINQALTLSMNKGGLDNREKAILKLPSDINPQFGEMSMFNDGDRRTANVRAETPCTLARLDKSDLFQICDENPAIGFKVMRNLGRIISGNLVKANQNVLKLTTAFSLILER
;
A
#
# COMPACT_ATOMS: atom_id res chain seq x y z
N LYS A 1 15.02 -0.12 -1.11
CA LYS A 1 13.65 -0.22 -1.65
C LYS A 1 13.37 -1.70 -1.89
N PHE A 2 12.23 -2.22 -1.44
CA PHE A 2 11.90 -3.66 -1.54
C PHE A 2 10.51 -3.92 -2.16
N ILE A 3 9.66 -2.89 -2.28
CA ILE A 3 8.47 -2.90 -3.12
C ILE A 3 8.59 -1.75 -4.12
N THR A 4 8.30 -2.02 -5.39
CA THR A 4 8.30 -1.05 -6.48
C THR A 4 6.90 -0.89 -7.04
N GLU A 5 6.42 0.35 -7.08
CA GLU A 5 5.16 0.73 -7.71
C GLU A 5 5.14 0.28 -9.18
N GLY A 6 4.02 -0.30 -9.61
CA GLY A 6 3.83 -0.79 -10.97
C GLY A 6 4.32 -2.21 -11.23
N ASP A 7 5.13 -2.81 -10.34
CA ASP A 7 5.54 -4.21 -10.47
C ASP A 7 4.39 -5.15 -10.11
N GLU A 8 4.42 -6.39 -10.59
CA GLU A 8 3.51 -7.43 -10.09
C GLU A 8 3.81 -7.75 -8.62
N GLY A 9 2.77 -8.12 -7.88
CA GLY A 9 2.91 -8.37 -6.44
C GLY A 9 2.16 -9.61 -6.00
N ASP A 10 2.92 -10.63 -5.59
CA ASP A 10 2.44 -11.96 -5.19
C ASP A 10 2.69 -12.26 -3.71
N CYS A 11 3.01 -11.24 -2.90
CA CYS A 11 3.34 -11.40 -1.49
C CYS A 11 3.00 -10.17 -0.67
N VAL A 12 2.78 -10.39 0.63
CA VAL A 12 2.66 -9.33 1.65
C VAL A 12 3.87 -9.29 2.55
N TYR A 13 4.08 -8.12 3.14
CA TYR A 13 5.13 -7.88 4.12
C TYR A 13 4.50 -7.35 5.41
N LEU A 14 5.02 -7.80 6.54
CA LEU A 14 4.78 -7.23 7.86
C LEU A 14 6.10 -6.70 8.41
N LEU A 15 6.10 -5.45 8.87
CA LEU A 15 7.26 -4.87 9.54
C LEU A 15 7.33 -5.35 10.98
N LEU A 16 8.42 -6.04 11.32
CA LEU A 16 8.69 -6.52 12.68
C LEU A 16 9.57 -5.54 13.46
N ASP A 17 10.51 -4.89 12.77
CA ASP A 17 11.42 -3.92 13.38
C ASP A 17 11.89 -2.88 12.36
N GLY A 18 12.16 -1.66 12.83
CA GLY A 18 12.65 -0.54 12.02
C GLY A 18 11.57 0.44 11.55
N ILE A 19 11.92 1.27 10.57
CA ILE A 19 11.06 2.32 10.00
C ILE A 19 11.09 2.21 8.48
N VAL A 20 9.91 2.24 7.86
CA VAL A 20 9.79 2.28 6.39
C VAL A 20 9.14 3.57 5.92
N GLU A 21 9.40 3.90 4.66
CA GLU A 21 8.74 4.98 3.94
C GLU A 21 7.97 4.39 2.75
N ILE A 22 6.70 4.81 2.63
CA ILE A 22 5.83 4.54 1.50
C ILE A 22 5.78 5.79 0.62
N ASN A 23 6.07 5.63 -0.67
CA ASN A 23 5.96 6.67 -1.69
C ASN A 23 4.97 6.23 -2.78
N GLN A 24 3.81 6.89 -2.82
CA GLN A 24 2.75 6.65 -3.79
C GLN A 24 2.57 7.85 -4.72
N ALA A 25 2.54 7.63 -6.04
CA ALA A 25 2.16 8.70 -6.95
C ALA A 25 0.65 8.96 -6.89
N LEU A 26 0.27 10.24 -6.77
CA LEU A 26 -1.13 10.69 -6.71
C LEU A 26 -1.67 11.16 -8.07
N THR A 27 -0.80 11.28 -9.08
CA THR A 27 -1.14 11.80 -10.41
C THR A 27 -0.78 10.80 -11.50
N LEU A 28 -1.65 10.67 -12.51
CA LEU A 28 -1.39 9.89 -13.71
C LEU A 28 -0.41 10.67 -14.60
N SER A 29 0.62 10.00 -15.12
CA SER A 29 1.59 10.64 -15.99
C SER A 29 0.97 10.97 -17.35
N MET A 30 0.83 12.26 -17.64
CA MET A 30 0.36 12.75 -18.94
C MET A 30 1.52 12.93 -19.95
N ASN A 31 2.79 12.72 -19.56
CA ASN A 31 3.96 12.91 -20.43
C ASN A 31 5.08 11.88 -20.20
N LYS A 32 5.54 11.25 -21.29
CA LYS A 32 6.56 10.17 -21.30
C LYS A 32 8.03 10.65 -21.18
N GLY A 33 8.33 11.90 -20.82
CA GLY A 33 9.71 12.43 -21.00
C GLY A 33 10.19 13.56 -20.09
N GLY A 34 9.52 13.88 -18.99
CA GLY A 34 9.95 14.93 -18.06
C GLY A 34 10.33 14.38 -16.68
N LEU A 35 11.22 15.08 -15.96
CA LEU A 35 11.58 14.82 -14.56
C LEU A 35 10.32 14.44 -13.75
N ASP A 36 10.42 13.34 -13.01
CA ASP A 36 9.31 12.69 -12.30
C ASP A 36 8.79 13.53 -11.11
N ASN A 37 8.16 14.66 -11.41
CA ASN A 37 7.60 15.61 -10.46
C ASN A 37 6.16 15.25 -10.08
N ARG A 38 5.82 13.95 -10.10
CA ARG A 38 4.53 13.43 -9.62
C ARG A 38 4.32 13.92 -8.18
N GLU A 39 3.15 14.47 -7.88
CA GLU A 39 2.74 14.64 -6.48
C GLU A 39 2.79 13.27 -5.81
N LYS A 40 3.61 13.16 -4.75
CA LYS A 40 3.83 11.91 -4.03
C LYS A 40 3.30 12.04 -2.62
N ALA A 41 2.44 11.09 -2.23
CA ALA A 41 2.18 10.87 -0.81
C ALA A 41 3.40 10.15 -0.22
N ILE A 42 4.00 10.76 0.80
CA ILE A 42 5.13 10.20 1.55
C ILE A 42 4.64 9.89 2.97
N LEU A 43 4.66 8.62 3.35
CA LEU A 43 4.25 8.17 4.68
C LEU A 43 5.38 7.40 5.35
N LYS A 44 5.78 7.81 6.55
CA LYS A 44 6.76 7.08 7.36
C LYS A 44 6.03 6.25 8.42
N LEU A 45 6.36 4.97 8.48
CA LEU A 45 5.69 3.99 9.32
C LEU A 45 6.71 3.26 10.21
N PRO A 46 6.68 3.51 11.53
CA PRO A 46 7.46 2.75 12.51
C PRO A 46 6.89 1.34 12.75
N SER A 47 7.71 0.44 13.31
CA SER A 47 7.32 -0.95 13.59
C SER A 47 6.33 -1.12 14.75
N ASP A 48 6.22 -0.17 15.67
CA ASP A 48 5.33 -0.21 16.84
C ASP A 48 3.83 -0.30 16.50
N ILE A 49 3.44 0.20 15.33
CA ILE A 49 2.08 0.09 14.80
C ILE A 49 1.84 -1.17 13.96
N ASN A 50 2.83 -2.06 13.87
CA ASN A 50 2.81 -3.30 13.08
C ASN A 50 2.32 -3.10 11.65
N PRO A 51 2.95 -2.20 10.86
CA PRO A 51 2.45 -1.87 9.55
C PRO A 51 2.67 -3.03 8.57
N GLN A 52 1.69 -3.23 7.69
CA GLN A 52 1.74 -4.23 6.62
C GLN A 52 1.65 -3.57 5.25
N PHE A 53 2.24 -4.21 4.25
CA PHE A 53 2.32 -3.69 2.88
C PHE A 53 2.12 -4.78 1.86
N GLY A 54 1.68 -4.35 0.67
CA GLY A 54 1.56 -5.24 -0.49
C GLY A 54 0.24 -6.02 -0.52
N GLU A 55 -0.71 -5.69 0.36
CA GLU A 55 -2.02 -6.32 0.46
C GLU A 55 -2.90 -6.05 -0.77
N MET A 56 -2.71 -4.89 -1.42
CA MET A 56 -3.54 -4.48 -2.55
C MET A 56 -3.41 -5.40 -3.77
N SER A 57 -2.23 -5.99 -4.01
CA SER A 57 -1.99 -6.88 -5.15
C SER A 57 -2.31 -8.36 -4.87
N MET A 58 -2.79 -8.68 -3.66
CA MET A 58 -2.98 -10.08 -3.25
C MET A 58 -4.27 -10.71 -3.76
N PHE A 59 -5.31 -9.90 -3.97
CA PHE A 59 -6.68 -10.41 -4.12
C PHE A 59 -7.17 -10.51 -5.56
N ASN A 60 -6.59 -9.73 -6.48
CA ASN A 60 -6.88 -9.86 -7.91
C ASN A 60 -5.63 -10.34 -8.65
N ASP A 61 -5.84 -11.12 -9.70
CA ASP A 61 -4.75 -11.58 -10.55
C ASP A 61 -4.28 -10.46 -11.49
N GLY A 62 -2.97 -10.28 -11.61
CA GLY A 62 -2.36 -9.24 -12.42
C GLY A 62 -2.36 -7.84 -11.80
N ASP A 63 -2.81 -7.70 -10.54
CA ASP A 63 -2.73 -6.42 -9.84
C ASP A 63 -1.27 -6.02 -9.57
N ARG A 64 -1.01 -4.73 -9.80
CA ARG A 64 0.31 -4.13 -9.64
C ARG A 64 0.42 -3.47 -8.27
N ARG A 65 1.65 -3.42 -7.76
CA ARG A 65 1.99 -2.67 -6.55
C ARG A 65 1.56 -1.20 -6.71
N THR A 66 0.80 -0.70 -5.75
CA THR A 66 0.21 0.64 -5.78
C THR A 66 1.13 1.74 -5.26
N ALA A 67 2.28 1.37 -4.69
CA ALA A 67 3.23 2.29 -4.10
C ALA A 67 4.63 1.67 -4.02
N ASN A 68 5.64 2.52 -3.86
CA ASN A 68 7.00 2.13 -3.54
C ASN A 68 7.16 2.02 -2.03
N VAL A 69 7.89 1.01 -1.55
CA VAL A 69 8.25 0.90 -0.13
C VAL A 69 9.75 0.74 0.02
N ARG A 70 10.34 1.56 0.89
CA ARG A 70 11.77 1.52 1.20
C ARG A 70 12.00 1.55 2.71
N ALA A 71 13.07 0.89 3.14
CA ALA A 71 13.54 0.97 4.51
C ALA A 71 14.27 2.31 4.73
N GLU A 72 13.95 3.00 5.81
CA GLU A 72 14.65 4.21 6.27
C GLU A 72 15.71 3.88 7.32
N THR A 73 15.52 2.78 8.05
CA THR A 73 16.49 2.19 8.98
C THR A 73 16.78 0.74 8.55
N PRO A 74 17.72 0.02 9.18
CA PRO A 74 17.68 -1.44 9.14
C PRO A 74 16.30 -1.92 9.56
N CYS A 75 15.69 -2.80 8.77
CA CYS A 75 14.34 -3.31 9.02
C CYS A 75 14.34 -4.84 9.02
N THR A 76 13.54 -5.41 9.91
CA THR A 76 13.19 -6.83 9.88
C THR A 76 11.77 -6.98 9.34
N LEU A 77 11.61 -7.77 8.29
CA LEU A 77 10.33 -7.98 7.61
C LEU A 77 9.96 -9.46 7.66
N ALA A 78 8.71 -9.77 7.99
CA ALA A 78 8.12 -11.05 7.64
C ALA A 78 7.51 -10.94 6.23
N ARG A 79 7.84 -11.89 5.36
CA ARG A 79 7.24 -12.01 4.03
C ARG A 79 6.33 -13.24 4.01
N LEU A 80 5.16 -13.10 3.42
CA LEU A 80 4.24 -14.21 3.18
C LEU A 80 3.77 -14.16 1.73
N ASP A 81 3.99 -15.25 1.00
CA ASP A 81 3.58 -15.36 -0.39
C ASP A 81 2.07 -15.64 -0.49
N LYS A 82 1.46 -15.26 -1.61
CA LYS A 82 0.03 -15.37 -1.88
C LYS A 82 -0.44 -16.81 -1.76
N SER A 83 0.27 -17.75 -2.40
CA SER A 83 -0.02 -19.18 -2.33
C SER A 83 -0.08 -19.68 -0.90
N ASP A 84 0.93 -19.32 -0.10
CA ASP A 84 1.09 -19.81 1.26
C ASP A 84 0.03 -19.23 2.18
N LEU A 85 -0.30 -17.94 2.00
CA LEU A 85 -1.38 -17.29 2.72
C LEU A 85 -2.71 -18.01 2.48
N PHE A 86 -3.07 -18.25 1.22
CA PHE A 86 -4.32 -18.91 0.88
C PHE A 86 -4.33 -20.36 1.37
N GLN A 87 -3.22 -21.09 1.24
CA GLN A 87 -3.09 -22.44 1.77
C GLN A 87 -3.29 -22.47 3.29
N ILE A 88 -2.67 -21.56 4.05
CA ILE A 88 -2.87 -21.46 5.51
C ILE A 88 -4.33 -21.17 5.85
N CYS A 89 -4.99 -20.30 5.08
CA CYS A 89 -6.40 -19.98 5.27
C CYS A 89 -7.31 -21.19 5.02
N ASP A 90 -7.01 -21.99 3.99
CA ASP A 90 -7.79 -23.17 3.61
C ASP A 90 -7.59 -24.32 4.60
N GLU A 91 -6.35 -24.58 5.02
CA GLU A 91 -6.01 -25.61 6.01
C GLU A 91 -6.50 -25.26 7.42
N ASN A 92 -6.53 -23.96 7.76
CA ASN A 92 -6.94 -23.49 9.08
C ASN A 92 -7.97 -22.36 8.99
N PRO A 93 -9.26 -22.66 8.70
CA PRO A 93 -10.29 -21.63 8.48
C PRO A 93 -10.47 -20.64 9.63
N ALA A 94 -10.25 -21.07 10.89
CA ALA A 94 -10.33 -20.19 12.05
C ALA A 94 -9.20 -19.14 12.07
N ILE A 95 -8.00 -19.49 11.60
CA ILE A 95 -6.88 -18.56 11.41
C ILE A 95 -7.17 -17.71 10.18
N GLY A 96 -7.59 -18.33 9.08
CA GLY A 96 -7.94 -17.65 7.84
C GLY A 96 -8.96 -16.54 8.06
N PHE A 97 -10.03 -16.78 8.83
CA PHE A 97 -11.00 -15.76 9.19
C PHE A 97 -10.37 -14.55 9.91
N LYS A 98 -9.45 -14.79 10.86
CA LYS A 98 -8.77 -13.71 11.60
C LYS A 98 -7.89 -12.88 10.66
N VAL A 99 -7.12 -13.54 9.78
CA VAL A 99 -6.24 -12.89 8.82
C VAL A 99 -7.05 -12.07 7.82
N MET A 100 -8.03 -12.70 7.16
CA MET A 100 -8.88 -12.04 6.17
C MET A 100 -9.68 -10.87 6.77
N ARG A 101 -10.17 -11.01 8.00
CA ARG A 101 -10.83 -9.90 8.72
C ARG A 101 -9.88 -8.72 8.96
N ASN A 102 -8.61 -8.98 9.29
CA ASN A 102 -7.62 -7.92 9.49
C ASN A 102 -7.24 -7.26 8.16
N LEU A 103 -7.03 -8.04 7.09
CA LEU A 103 -6.77 -7.52 5.75
C LEU A 103 -7.95 -6.65 5.27
N GLY A 104 -9.19 -7.12 5.44
CA GLY A 104 -10.40 -6.36 5.08
C GLY A 104 -10.51 -5.03 5.83
N ARG A 105 -10.18 -5.00 7.12
CA ARG A 105 -10.14 -3.74 7.89
C ARG A 105 -9.12 -2.76 7.31
N ILE A 106 -7.93 -3.23 6.96
CA ILE A 106 -6.85 -2.40 6.44
C ILE A 106 -7.20 -1.84 5.06
N ILE A 107 -7.68 -2.69 4.16
CA ILE A 107 -8.14 -2.29 2.82
C ILE A 107 -9.29 -1.28 2.92
N SER A 108 -10.28 -1.53 3.77
CA SER A 108 -11.41 -0.59 3.96
C SER A 108 -10.94 0.77 4.48
N GLY A 109 -9.99 0.79 5.43
CA GLY A 109 -9.40 2.01 5.93
C GLY A 109 -8.60 2.76 4.87
N ASN A 110 -7.87 2.03 4.02
CA ASN A 110 -7.13 2.60 2.90
C ASN A 110 -8.08 3.22 1.85
N LEU A 111 -9.21 2.57 1.55
CA LEU A 111 -10.24 3.11 0.66
C LEU A 111 -10.86 4.40 1.21
N VAL A 112 -11.17 4.45 2.51
CA VAL A 112 -11.69 5.67 3.15
C VAL A 112 -10.68 6.82 3.05
N LYS A 113 -9.39 6.55 3.31
CA LYS A 113 -8.31 7.55 3.15
C LYS A 113 -8.18 8.01 1.70
N ALA A 114 -8.28 7.11 0.72
CA ALA A 114 -8.25 7.46 -0.70
C ALA A 114 -9.41 8.40 -1.06
N ASN A 115 -10.63 8.10 -0.62
CA ASN A 115 -11.80 8.97 -0.83
C ASN A 115 -11.62 10.35 -0.17
N GLN A 116 -11.06 10.40 1.03
CA GLN A 116 -10.73 11.67 1.70
C GLN A 116 -9.70 12.50 0.91
N ASN A 117 -8.71 11.85 0.32
CA ASN A 117 -7.71 12.53 -0.51
C ASN A 117 -8.36 13.12 -1.77
N VAL A 118 -9.25 12.37 -2.43
CA VAL A 118 -10.03 12.87 -3.59
C VAL A 118 -10.85 14.10 -3.20
N LEU A 119 -11.56 14.07 -2.07
CA LEU A 119 -12.33 15.23 -1.60
C LEU A 119 -11.44 16.46 -1.36
N LYS A 120 -10.31 16.29 -0.66
CA LYS A 120 -9.35 17.39 -0.40
C LYS A 120 -8.85 18.04 -1.69
N LEU A 121 -8.47 17.22 -2.68
CA LEU A 121 -8.00 17.68 -3.98
C LEU A 121 -9.10 18.45 -4.73
N THR A 122 -10.31 17.90 -4.79
CA THR A 122 -11.44 18.56 -5.47
C THR A 122 -11.80 19.89 -4.81
N THR A 123 -11.83 19.96 -3.47
CA THR A 123 -12.10 21.22 -2.76
C THR A 123 -11.02 22.27 -3.02
N ALA A 124 -9.74 21.87 -2.98
CA ALA A 124 -8.65 22.79 -3.30
C ALA A 124 -8.76 23.33 -4.74
N PHE A 125 -9.12 22.47 -5.69
CA PHE A 125 -9.35 22.87 -7.08
C PHE A 125 -10.54 23.82 -7.25
N SER A 126 -11.67 23.54 -6.59
CA SER A 126 -12.85 24.44 -6.59
C SER A 126 -12.51 25.84 -6.06
N LEU A 127 -11.74 25.92 -4.96
CA LEU A 127 -11.31 27.20 -4.38
C LEU A 127 -10.38 28.01 -5.30
N ILE A 128 -9.60 27.34 -6.15
CA ILE A 128 -8.73 27.98 -7.14
C ILE A 128 -9.56 28.52 -8.31
N LEU A 129 -10.58 27.78 -8.77
CA LEU A 129 -11.44 28.19 -9.88
C LEU A 129 -12.43 29.31 -9.53
N GLU A 130 -12.75 29.48 -8.24
CA GLU A 130 -13.59 30.59 -7.75
C GLU A 130 -12.83 31.92 -7.65
N ARG A 131 -11.53 31.95 -7.94
CA ARG A 131 -10.71 33.17 -8.07
C ARG A 131 -10.50 33.55 -9.53
#